data_AF-A0A7S1S0M1-F1
#
_entry.id   AF-A0A7S1S0M1-F1
#
_cell.length_a   1.000
_cell.length_b   1.000
_cell.length_c   1.000
_cell.angle_alpha   90.00
_cell.angle_beta   90.00
_cell.angle_gamma   90.00
#
_symmetry.space_group_name_H-M   'P 1'
#
loop_
_entity.id
_entity.type
_entity.pdbx_description
1 polymer ?
#
loop_
_entity_poly.entity_id
_entity_poly.type
_entity_poly.pdbx_seq_one_letter_code
_entity_poly.pdbx_strand_id
1 'polypeptide(L)'
;RREWFGGGGMIKYETGRLGVFFIFRCKGTVFHKALLWALPNAVAAALMTMYVHIDDEDNLLDMSGMDTLWAGYTSVLGFLMVFRNIQAYKRFWEGATLTSQVRGEWFSAVSSLIAFCNHEWDRRVDVDIFQRTLVRLASMLYCSGLQQICDLSDDRLEIIECRGL
;
A
#
# COMPACT_ATOMS: atom_id res chain seq x y z
N ARG A 1 -6.07 -5.56 22.07
CA ARG A 1 -7.00 -6.64 21.62
C ARG A 1 -8.09 -6.03 20.73
N ARG A 2 -7.86 -6.02 19.41
CA ARG A 2 -8.85 -6.04 18.30
C ARG A 2 -8.04 -6.16 17.01
N GLU A 3 -7.90 -7.40 16.57
CA GLU A 3 -7.12 -7.86 15.43
C GLU A 3 -7.88 -7.53 14.13
N TRP A 4 -7.35 -6.62 13.31
CA TRP A 4 -7.92 -6.25 12.00
C TRP A 4 -6.88 -6.17 10.87
N PHE A 5 -5.69 -6.71 11.07
CA PHE A 5 -4.67 -6.77 10.02
C PHE A 5 -4.51 -8.22 9.56
N GLY A 6 -5.34 -8.61 8.60
CA GLY A 6 -5.16 -9.84 7.84
C GLY A 6 -3.80 -9.80 7.14
N GLY A 7 -3.08 -10.92 7.24
CA GLY A 7 -1.67 -11.07 6.87
C GLY A 7 -1.27 -10.41 5.55
N GLY A 8 -0.16 -9.68 5.64
CA GLY A 8 0.51 -8.95 4.56
C GLY A 8 1.12 -9.84 3.50
N GLY A 9 0.28 -10.56 2.75
CA GLY A 9 0.63 -11.07 1.43
C GLY A 9 0.09 -10.11 0.35
N MET A 10 0.91 -9.77 -0.64
CA MET A 10 0.46 -9.04 -1.83
C MET A 10 -0.80 -9.71 -2.38
N ILE A 11 -1.92 -9.00 -2.38
CA ILE A 11 -3.19 -9.52 -2.91
C ILE A 11 -2.97 -9.77 -4.40
N LYS A 12 -2.91 -11.05 -4.79
CA LYS A 12 -2.86 -11.43 -6.21
C LYS A 12 -4.21 -11.10 -6.84
N TYR A 13 -4.20 -10.14 -7.76
CA TYR A 13 -5.37 -9.75 -8.53
C TYR A 13 -5.50 -10.72 -9.72
N GLU A 14 -6.33 -11.74 -9.57
CA GLU A 14 -6.78 -12.52 -10.72
C GLU A 14 -7.83 -11.71 -11.48
N THR A 15 -7.44 -11.19 -12.65
CA THR A 15 -8.34 -10.56 -13.60
C THR A 15 -9.19 -11.63 -14.27
N GLY A 16 -10.31 -11.98 -13.64
CA GLY A 16 -11.32 -12.85 -14.24
C GLY A 16 -11.85 -12.30 -15.58
N ARG A 17 -12.42 -13.19 -16.40
CA ARG A 17 -12.87 -12.93 -17.79
C ARG A 17 -13.93 -11.81 -17.92
N LEU A 18 -14.61 -11.46 -16.84
CA LEU A 18 -15.58 -10.36 -16.73
C LEU A 18 -15.28 -9.61 -15.42
N GLY A 19 -14.51 -8.52 -15.50
CA GLY A 19 -13.99 -7.77 -14.34
C GLY A 19 -15.04 -7.16 -13.39
N VAL A 20 -16.33 -7.37 -13.63
CA VAL A 20 -17.45 -6.86 -12.82
C VAL A 20 -17.62 -7.62 -11.51
N PHE A 21 -17.27 -8.91 -11.47
CA PHE A 21 -17.34 -9.72 -10.24
C PHE A 21 -16.29 -9.33 -9.18
N PHE A 22 -15.34 -8.45 -9.55
CA PHE A 22 -14.37 -7.86 -8.62
C PHE A 22 -15.04 -6.96 -7.57
N ILE A 23 -16.17 -6.33 -7.92
CA ILE A 23 -16.87 -5.36 -7.06
C ILE A 23 -17.44 -6.02 -5.80
N PHE A 24 -17.87 -7.28 -5.89
CA PHE A 24 -18.49 -8.02 -4.78
C PHE A 24 -17.49 -8.75 -3.87
N ARG A 25 -16.17 -8.60 -4.08
CA ARG A 25 -15.19 -9.23 -3.19
C ARG A 25 -15.11 -8.49 -1.85
N CYS A 26 -15.02 -9.24 -0.75
CA CYS A 26 -14.93 -8.64 0.59
C CYS A 26 -13.50 -8.38 1.07
N LYS A 27 -12.50 -9.04 0.47
CA LYS A 27 -11.09 -8.91 0.89
C LYS A 27 -10.37 -7.86 0.05
N GLY A 28 -9.86 -6.81 0.70
CA GLY A 28 -9.14 -5.70 0.06
C GLY A 28 -10.02 -4.59 -0.52
N THR A 29 -11.34 -4.63 -0.31
CA THR A 29 -12.25 -3.62 -0.85
C THR A 29 -12.49 -2.46 0.12
N VAL A 30 -12.58 -1.26 -0.45
CA VAL A 30 -12.90 -0.02 0.28
C VAL A 30 -14.37 0.02 0.70
N PHE A 31 -15.22 -0.81 0.09
CA PHE A 31 -16.67 -0.83 0.26
C PHE A 31 -17.09 -1.00 1.72
N HIS A 32 -16.52 -1.95 2.46
CA HIS A 32 -16.87 -2.20 3.87
C HIS A 32 -16.55 -0.99 4.76
N LYS A 33 -15.42 -0.32 4.49
CA LYS A 33 -15.04 0.90 5.22
C LYS A 33 -15.93 2.07 4.83
N ALA A 34 -16.23 2.25 3.54
CA ALA A 34 -17.13 3.29 3.06
C ALA A 34 -18.54 3.12 3.63
N LEU A 35 -19.05 1.89 3.67
CA LEU A 35 -20.38 1.56 4.19
C LEU A 35 -20.49 1.87 5.69
N LEU A 36 -19.43 1.61 6.47
CA LEU A 36 -19.38 1.96 7.90
C LEU A 36 -19.56 3.47 8.13
N TRP A 37 -19.04 4.32 7.24
CA TRP A 37 -19.18 5.78 7.32
C TRP A 37 -20.46 6.29 6.65
N ALA A 38 -20.96 5.61 5.61
CA ALA A 38 -22.17 6.00 4.92
C ALA A 38 -23.44 5.72 5.73
N LEU A 39 -23.47 4.62 6.50
CA LEU A 39 -24.62 4.25 7.33
C LEU A 39 -25.07 5.33 8.32
N PRO A 40 -24.20 5.89 9.20
CA PRO A 40 -24.63 6.92 10.14
C PRO A 40 -25.13 8.18 9.43
N ASN A 41 -24.54 8.54 8.30
CA ASN A 41 -24.99 9.69 7.50
C ASN A 41 -26.38 9.44 6.88
N ALA A 42 -26.61 8.24 6.34
CA ALA A 42 -27.91 7.85 5.79
C ALA A 42 -29.00 7.82 6.88
N VAL A 43 -28.67 7.31 8.07
CA VAL A 43 -29.60 7.30 9.22
C VAL A 43 -29.91 8.72 9.67
N ALA A 44 -28.89 9.60 9.80
CA ALA A 44 -29.10 11.00 10.18
C ALA A 44 -30.00 11.73 9.16
N ALA A 45 -29.76 11.52 7.86
CA ALA A 45 -30.60 12.09 6.80
C ALA A 45 -32.05 11.57 6.89
N ALA A 46 -32.24 10.26 7.07
CA ALA A 46 -33.58 9.67 7.19
C ALA A 46 -34.34 10.17 8.43
N LEU A 47 -33.67 10.30 9.57
CA LEU A 47 -34.24 10.89 10.78
C LEU A 47 -34.65 12.34 10.52
N MET A 48 -33.78 13.14 9.90
CA MET A 48 -34.08 14.54 9.59
C MET A 48 -35.30 14.67 8.67
N THR A 49 -35.42 13.82 7.64
CA THR A 49 -36.61 13.78 6.78
C THR A 49 -37.87 13.38 7.53
N MET A 50 -37.80 12.37 8.43
CA MET A 50 -38.95 11.97 9.24
C MET A 50 -39.40 13.06 10.21
N TYR A 51 -38.48 13.77 10.86
CA TYR A 51 -38.81 14.89 11.75
C TYR A 51 -39.51 16.03 11.00
N VAL A 52 -39.00 16.41 9.82
CA VAL A 52 -39.60 17.48 8.99
C VAL A 52 -40.98 17.09 8.46
N HIS A 53 -41.22 15.81 8.15
CA HIS A 53 -42.51 15.33 7.66
C HIS A 53 -43.62 15.27 8.73
N ILE A 54 -43.25 15.29 10.02
CA ILE A 54 -44.20 15.21 11.15
C ILE A 54 -44.68 16.60 11.60
N ASP A 55 -43.87 17.65 11.39
CA ASP A 55 -44.10 18.97 12.01
C ASP A 55 -44.80 20.02 11.12
N ASP A 56 -44.86 19.89 9.78
CA ASP A 56 -45.64 20.85 8.98
C ASP A 56 -45.89 20.40 7.51
N GLU A 57 -47.10 20.65 7.01
CA GLU A 57 -47.50 20.46 5.59
C GLU A 57 -47.20 21.74 4.75
N ASP A 58 -46.89 22.87 5.39
CA ASP A 58 -46.75 24.19 4.72
C ASP A 58 -45.40 24.92 4.91
N ASN A 59 -44.48 24.44 5.74
CA ASN A 59 -43.11 24.98 5.82
C ASN A 59 -42.14 24.17 4.94
N LEU A 60 -42.33 24.28 3.62
CA LEU A 60 -41.28 23.97 2.65
C LEU A 60 -40.09 24.90 2.94
N LEU A 61 -39.13 24.40 3.71
CA LEU A 61 -37.82 25.02 3.92
C LEU A 61 -37.35 25.61 2.59
N ASP A 62 -37.30 26.95 2.51
CA ASP A 62 -36.83 27.66 1.33
C ASP A 62 -35.35 27.32 1.11
N MET A 63 -35.11 26.23 0.35
CA MET A 63 -33.79 25.70 0.00
C MET A 63 -33.14 26.50 -1.14
N SER A 64 -33.71 27.66 -1.49
CA SER A 64 -33.16 28.57 -2.49
C SER A 64 -31.73 28.98 -2.11
N GLY A 65 -30.74 28.49 -2.90
CA GLY A 65 -29.32 28.73 -2.67
C GLY A 65 -28.51 27.52 -2.19
N MET A 66 -29.16 26.42 -1.78
CA MET A 66 -28.46 25.19 -1.38
C MET A 66 -27.68 24.57 -2.55
N ASP A 67 -28.22 24.64 -3.78
CA ASP A 67 -27.57 24.11 -4.98
C ASP A 67 -26.23 24.79 -5.27
N THR A 68 -26.16 26.10 -5.07
CA THR A 68 -24.93 26.88 -5.27
C THR A 68 -23.87 26.53 -4.21
N LEU A 69 -24.29 26.38 -2.95
CA LEU A 69 -23.40 25.96 -1.86
C LEU A 69 -22.89 24.53 -2.07
N TRP A 70 -23.78 23.61 -2.47
CA TRP A 70 -23.44 22.22 -2.76
C TRP A 70 -22.47 22.11 -3.94
N ALA A 71 -22.69 22.87 -5.01
CA ALA A 71 -21.80 22.92 -6.16
C ALA A 71 -20.41 23.45 -5.79
N GLY A 72 -20.34 24.53 -5.00
CA GLY A 72 -19.08 25.07 -4.48
C GLY A 72 -18.33 24.07 -3.59
N TYR A 73 -19.05 23.44 -2.65
CA TYR A 73 -18.50 22.43 -1.76
C TYR A 73 -17.94 21.22 -2.54
N THR A 74 -18.72 20.66 -3.46
CA THR A 74 -18.32 19.49 -4.26
C THR A 74 -17.14 19.82 -5.17
N SER A 75 -17.09 21.03 -5.71
CA SER A 75 -15.97 21.50 -6.54
C SER A 75 -14.67 21.54 -5.74
N VAL A 76 -14.66 22.19 -4.56
CA VAL A 76 -13.47 22.27 -3.70
C VAL A 76 -13.07 20.89 -3.17
N LEU A 77 -14.03 20.07 -2.73
CA LEU A 77 -13.78 18.71 -2.26
C LEU A 77 -13.16 17.84 -3.36
N GLY A 78 -13.72 17.90 -4.58
CA GLY A 78 -13.22 17.16 -5.74
C GLY A 78 -11.80 17.57 -6.09
N PHE A 79 -11.53 18.87 -6.14
CA PHE A 79 -10.18 19.40 -6.35
C PHE A 79 -9.20 18.89 -5.29
N LEU A 80 -9.50 19.06 -4.00
CA LEU A 80 -8.62 18.63 -2.90
C LEU A 80 -8.36 17.12 -2.92
N MET A 81 -9.39 16.32 -3.20
CA MET A 81 -9.26 14.86 -3.29
C MET A 81 -8.30 14.45 -4.40
N VAL A 82 -8.42 15.04 -5.59
CA VAL A 82 -7.53 14.76 -6.73
C VAL A 82 -6.10 15.19 -6.41
N PHE A 83 -5.89 16.40 -5.89
CA PHE A 83 -4.56 16.90 -5.57
C PHE A 83 -3.86 16.03 -4.52
N ARG A 84 -4.57 15.65 -3.47
CA ARG A 84 -4.05 14.76 -2.43
C ARG A 84 -3.68 13.38 -2.98
N ASN A 85 -4.54 12.80 -3.82
CA ASN A 85 -4.30 11.50 -4.42
C ASN A 85 -3.09 11.52 -5.37
N ILE A 86 -2.94 12.57 -6.17
CA ILE A 86 -1.78 12.73 -7.06
C ILE A 86 -0.48 12.84 -6.24
N GLN A 87 -0.46 13.60 -5.16
CA GLN A 87 0.72 13.70 -4.29
C GLN A 87 1.07 12.36 -3.65
N ALA A 88 0.07 11.64 -3.13
CA ALA A 88 0.28 10.30 -2.55
C ALA A 88 0.82 9.32 -3.59
N TYR A 89 0.26 9.33 -4.80
CA TYR A 89 0.70 8.47 -5.90
C TYR A 89 2.14 8.76 -6.32
N LYS A 90 2.53 10.04 -6.43
CA LYS A 90 3.91 10.43 -6.74
C LYS A 90 4.89 9.87 -5.71
N ARG A 91 4.61 10.04 -4.41
CA ARG A 91 5.47 9.53 -3.32
C ARG A 91 5.55 8.01 -3.30
N PHE A 92 4.43 7.34 -3.60
CA PHE A 92 4.40 5.88 -3.71
C PHE A 92 5.32 5.38 -4.83
N TRP A 93 5.21 5.97 -6.02
CA TRP A 93 6.06 5.58 -7.16
C TRP A 93 7.52 5.93 -6.96
N GLU A 94 7.81 7.10 -6.40
CA GLU A 94 9.16 7.50 -6.03
C GLU A 94 9.79 6.48 -5.07
N GLY A 95 9.07 6.08 -4.00
CA GLY A 95 9.53 5.05 -3.07
C GLY A 95 9.74 3.69 -3.73
N ALA A 96 8.83 3.28 -4.63
CA ALA A 96 8.97 2.04 -5.38
C ALA A 96 10.20 2.05 -6.31
N THR A 97 10.45 3.17 -7.01
CA THR A 97 11.62 3.32 -7.87
C THR A 97 12.93 3.32 -7.07
N LEU A 98 12.98 4.04 -5.94
CA LEU A 98 14.14 4.06 -5.05
C LEU A 98 14.46 2.66 -4.51
N THR A 99 13.44 1.90 -4.11
CA THR A 99 13.62 0.52 -3.63
C THR A 99 14.20 -0.39 -4.71
N SER A 100 13.72 -0.23 -5.96
CA SER A 100 14.27 -0.97 -7.10
C SER A 100 15.71 -0.56 -7.45
N GLN A 101 16.02 0.74 -7.35
CA GLN A 101 17.37 1.25 -7.59
C GLN A 101 18.36 0.74 -6.54
N VAL A 102 18.02 0.85 -5.25
CA VAL A 102 18.81 0.32 -4.14
C VAL A 102 19.14 -1.14 -4.36
N ARG A 103 18.16 -1.97 -4.75
CA ARG A 103 18.39 -3.39 -5.10
C ARG A 103 19.43 -3.57 -6.21
N GLY A 104 19.38 -2.75 -7.25
CA GLY A 104 20.35 -2.77 -8.34
C GLY A 104 21.76 -2.39 -7.90
N GLU A 105 21.89 -1.33 -7.11
CA GLU A 105 23.19 -0.89 -6.55
C GLU A 105 23.80 -1.95 -5.63
N TRP A 106 23.01 -2.57 -4.75
CA TRP A 106 23.45 -3.69 -3.90
C TRP A 106 23.98 -4.86 -4.74
N PHE A 107 23.25 -5.24 -5.80
CA PHE A 107 23.66 -6.31 -6.68
C PHE A 107 24.97 -5.97 -7.41
N SER A 108 25.10 -4.75 -7.94
CA SER A 108 26.31 -4.28 -8.63
C SER A 108 27.54 -4.27 -7.70
N ALA A 109 27.36 -3.80 -6.45
CA ALA A 109 28.43 -3.76 -5.46
C ALA A 109 28.94 -5.16 -5.09
N VAL A 110 28.03 -6.10 -4.81
CA VAL A 110 28.38 -7.50 -4.50
C VAL A 110 29.03 -8.18 -5.71
N SER A 111 28.48 -7.99 -6.91
CA SER A 111 29.04 -8.55 -8.15
C SER A 111 30.47 -8.05 -8.41
N SER A 112 30.75 -6.76 -8.16
CA SER A 112 32.08 -6.19 -8.34
C SER A 112 33.09 -6.79 -7.35
N LEU A 113 32.71 -6.97 -6.08
CA LEU A 113 33.56 -7.61 -5.06
C LEU A 113 33.89 -9.06 -5.42
N ILE A 114 32.92 -9.81 -5.96
CA ILE A 114 33.13 -11.18 -6.44
C ILE A 114 34.07 -11.20 -7.66
N ALA A 115 33.90 -10.28 -8.60
CA ALA A 115 34.71 -10.21 -9.81
C ALA A 115 36.20 -9.91 -9.54
N PHE A 116 36.50 -9.12 -8.50
CA PHE A 116 37.87 -8.80 -8.10
C PHE A 116 38.53 -9.84 -7.17
N CYS A 117 37.89 -11.00 -6.96
CA CYS A 117 38.51 -12.09 -6.21
C CYS A 117 39.71 -12.70 -6.95
N ASN A 118 40.72 -13.13 -6.18
CA ASN A 118 41.91 -13.78 -6.73
C ASN A 118 41.53 -15.12 -7.41
N HIS A 119 42.12 -15.39 -8.58
CA HIS A 119 41.87 -16.60 -9.38
C HIS A 119 42.94 -17.69 -9.23
N GLU A 120 43.96 -17.46 -8.39
CA GLU A 120 44.98 -18.45 -8.04
C GLU A 120 44.35 -19.74 -7.50
N TRP A 121 44.84 -20.88 -7.98
CA TRP A 121 44.32 -22.21 -7.64
C TRP A 121 44.46 -22.54 -6.15
N ASP A 122 45.56 -22.12 -5.53
CA ASP A 122 45.85 -22.31 -4.10
C ASP A 122 44.82 -21.63 -3.18
N ARG A 123 44.20 -20.54 -3.63
CA ARG A 123 43.30 -19.71 -2.81
C ARG A 123 41.81 -19.92 -3.11
N ARG A 124 41.48 -20.88 -3.98
CA ARG A 124 40.08 -21.11 -4.41
C ARG A 124 39.14 -21.42 -3.25
N VAL A 125 39.60 -22.17 -2.26
CA VAL A 125 38.80 -22.52 -1.07
C VAL A 125 38.49 -21.27 -0.24
N ASP A 126 39.49 -20.42 0.00
CA ASP A 126 39.31 -19.19 0.76
C ASP A 126 38.40 -18.19 0.04
N VAL A 127 38.53 -18.09 -1.30
CA VAL A 127 37.68 -17.25 -2.14
C VAL A 127 36.22 -17.72 -2.12
N ASP A 128 35.98 -19.03 -2.20
CA ASP A 128 34.63 -19.60 -2.11
C ASP A 128 33.98 -19.30 -0.73
N ILE A 129 34.74 -19.45 0.36
CA ILE A 129 34.26 -19.10 1.72
C ILE A 129 33.94 -17.60 1.80
N PHE A 130 34.81 -16.74 1.27
CA PHE A 130 34.60 -15.31 1.24
C PHE A 130 33.34 -14.93 0.44
N GLN A 131 33.18 -15.45 -0.78
CA GLN A 131 32.04 -15.17 -1.65
C GLN A 131 30.72 -15.58 -0.99
N ARG A 132 30.65 -16.78 -0.40
CA ARG A 132 29.46 -17.24 0.32
C ARG A 132 29.14 -16.37 1.53
N THR A 133 30.16 -15.95 2.29
CA THR A 133 29.98 -15.08 3.45
C THR A 133 29.50 -13.69 3.05
N LEU A 134 30.07 -13.13 1.97
CA LEU A 134 29.70 -11.84 1.42
C LEU A 134 28.23 -11.81 0.97
N VAL A 135 27.79 -12.82 0.20
CA VAL A 135 26.40 -12.92 -0.26
C VAL A 135 25.42 -13.00 0.92
N ARG A 136 25.77 -13.77 1.97
CA ARG A 136 24.94 -13.88 3.18
C ARG A 136 24.83 -12.56 3.94
N LEU A 137 25.95 -11.88 4.15
CA LEU A 137 25.97 -10.57 4.82
C LEU A 137 25.18 -9.52 4.03
N ALA A 138 25.36 -9.48 2.71
CA ALA A 138 24.61 -8.58 1.84
C ALA A 138 23.10 -8.87 1.88
N SER A 139 22.69 -10.14 1.90
CA SER A 139 21.28 -10.53 1.99
C SER A 139 20.65 -10.14 3.34
N MET A 140 21.34 -10.36 4.45
CA MET A 140 20.87 -9.94 5.79
C MET A 140 20.79 -8.42 5.91
N LEU A 141 21.77 -7.69 5.37
CA LEU A 141 21.81 -6.23 5.40
C LEU A 141 20.69 -5.61 4.55
N TYR A 142 20.46 -6.16 3.35
CA TYR A 142 19.33 -5.75 2.50
C TYR A 142 17.98 -6.02 3.17
N CYS A 143 17.82 -7.20 3.81
CA CYS A 143 16.63 -7.54 4.57
C CYS A 143 16.39 -6.57 5.75
N SER A 144 17.43 -6.26 6.52
CA SER A 144 17.33 -5.31 7.63
C SER A 144 16.94 -3.91 7.17
N GLY A 145 17.48 -3.45 6.04
CA GLY A 145 17.08 -2.18 5.43
C GLY A 145 15.61 -2.17 4.99
N LEU A 146 15.12 -3.26 4.40
CA LEU A 146 13.72 -3.39 4.01
C LEU A 146 12.77 -3.40 5.21
N GLN A 147 13.12 -4.08 6.30
CA GLN A 147 12.31 -4.11 7.53
C GLN A 147 12.13 -2.71 8.14
N GLN A 148 13.09 -1.80 8.00
CA GLN A 148 12.94 -0.43 8.49
C GLN A 148 11.95 0.42 7.67
N ILE A 149 11.75 0.06 6.40
CA ILE A 149 10.92 0.82 5.46
C ILE A 149 9.52 0.21 5.38
N CYS A 150 9.42 -1.12 5.52
CA CYS A 150 8.17 -1.84 5.42
C CYS A 150 7.46 -1.94 6.78
N ASP A 151 6.24 -1.39 6.85
CA ASP A 151 5.31 -1.64 7.96
C ASP A 151 4.53 -2.94 7.70
N LEU A 152 5.22 -4.07 7.79
CA LEU A 152 4.64 -5.42 7.60
C LEU A 152 4.34 -6.04 8.96
N SER A 153 3.16 -6.67 9.10
CA SER A 153 2.80 -7.41 10.32
C SER A 153 3.56 -8.72 10.49
N ASP A 154 4.24 -9.18 9.44
CA ASP A 154 5.06 -10.39 9.41
C ASP A 154 6.46 -9.98 8.91
N ASP A 155 7.42 -9.84 9.83
CA ASP A 155 8.78 -9.35 9.57
C ASP A 155 9.68 -10.38 8.86
N ARG A 156 9.12 -11.52 8.46
CA ARG A 156 9.83 -12.63 7.82
C ARG A 156 9.97 -12.37 6.32
N LEU A 157 10.86 -11.45 5.96
CA LEU A 157 11.31 -11.34 4.58
C LEU A 157 12.17 -12.56 4.22
N GLU A 158 12.00 -13.10 3.01
CA GLU A 158 12.81 -14.21 2.52
C GLU A 158 14.27 -13.75 2.36
N ILE A 159 15.15 -14.27 3.22
CA ILE A 159 16.60 -14.12 3.14
C ILE A 159 17.16 -15.34 2.41
N ILE A 160 18.22 -15.18 1.63
CA ILE A 160 18.95 -16.32 1.07
C ILE A 160 19.41 -17.21 2.24
N GLU A 161 19.01 -18.48 2.20
CA GLU A 161 19.05 -19.39 3.33
C GLU A 161 20.43 -19.45 4.00
N CYS A 162 20.49 -19.20 5.31
CA CYS A 162 21.75 -19.17 6.07
C CYS A 162 22.47 -20.53 6.11
N ARG A 163 21.82 -21.61 5.68
CA ARG A 163 22.29 -23.00 5.84
C ARG A 163 22.83 -23.69 4.59
N GLY A 164 22.83 -23.05 3.42
CA GLY A 164 23.59 -23.56 2.26
C GLY A 164 22.93 -23.33 0.89
N LEU A 165 23.78 -23.24 -0.13
CA LEU A 165 23.53 -23.71 -1.50
C LEU A 165 24.21 -25.08 -1.62
#